data_AF-A0A820YQH3-F1
#
_entry.id   AF-A0A820YQH3-F1
#
_cell.length_a   1.000
_cell.length_b   1.000
_cell.length_c   1.000
_cell.angle_alpha   90.00
_cell.angle_beta   90.00
_cell.angle_gamma   90.00
#
_symmetry.space_group_name_H-M   'P 1'
#
loop_
_entity.id
_entity.type
_entity.pdbx_description
1 polymer ?
#
loop_
_entity_poly.entity_id
_entity_poly.type
_entity_poly.pdbx_seq_one_letter_code
_entity_poly.pdbx_strand_id
1 'polypeptide(L)'
;MNYEKKCDLIRNDPVTCVRYFEHRLKCLWEILSAPCGPFHGYELEDKYVRVEFQVRGSPHIYALLWLKNAPKYDKNNPESIEKCIEFIDKLISVNSKPTEFSEELINLQRHKHSHTCKKHVNGCIICRFGIPYFPMKKTMILEPFGDDKKFTKKEREEICKNKQIVIKELEKISRDTDNSLTFDEFLKHIDMSEEEYIKMVRVELIKAKVSLKRAPNEVRINAYNSVMMSLHKANMDIQFILDPYACLMYCIDYISKSENGMSKLLREALNELKKWQ
;
A
#
# COMPACT_ATOMS: atom_id res chain seq x y z
N MET A 1 -11.30 26.06 -7.20
CA MET A 1 -10.79 26.00 -8.60
C MET A 1 -11.14 24.64 -9.18
N ASN A 2 -11.85 24.60 -10.31
CA ASN A 2 -12.21 23.33 -10.97
C ASN A 2 -10.97 22.63 -11.57
N TYR A 3 -11.10 21.35 -11.92
CA TYR A 3 -9.99 20.53 -12.40
C TYR A 3 -9.40 21.04 -13.71
N GLU A 4 -10.26 21.42 -14.67
CA GLU A 4 -9.85 21.94 -15.97
C GLU A 4 -8.94 23.17 -15.84
N LYS A 5 -9.35 24.15 -15.03
CA LYS A 5 -8.53 25.35 -14.79
C LYS A 5 -7.20 25.02 -14.11
N LYS A 6 -7.14 24.00 -13.23
CA LYS A 6 -5.85 23.53 -12.67
C LYS A 6 -4.95 22.98 -13.78
N CYS A 7 -5.50 22.14 -14.66
CA CYS A 7 -4.77 21.58 -15.78
C CYS A 7 -4.27 22.66 -16.75
N ASP A 8 -5.08 23.69 -17.03
CA ASP A 8 -4.68 24.81 -17.88
C ASP A 8 -3.50 25.59 -17.29
N LEU A 9 -3.57 25.91 -15.99
CA LEU A 9 -2.48 26.61 -15.31
C LEU A 9 -1.18 25.79 -15.33
N ILE A 10 -1.25 24.47 -15.09
CA ILE A 10 -0.08 23.59 -15.14
C ILE A 10 0.50 23.52 -16.57
N ARG A 11 -0.36 23.45 -17.60
CA ARG A 11 0.08 23.42 -19.00
C ARG A 11 0.71 24.73 -19.46
N ASN A 12 0.26 25.86 -18.92
CA ASN A 12 0.78 27.17 -19.28
C ASN A 12 2.15 27.46 -18.64
N ASP A 13 2.45 26.88 -17.48
CA ASP A 13 3.76 27.02 -16.84
C ASP A 13 4.24 25.70 -16.18
N PRO A 14 4.59 24.69 -17.00
CA PRO A 14 5.04 23.40 -16.50
C PRO A 14 6.40 23.49 -15.81
N VAL A 15 7.27 24.43 -16.22
CA VAL A 15 8.61 24.61 -15.65
C VAL A 15 8.52 25.04 -14.19
N THR A 16 7.71 26.05 -13.88
CA THR A 16 7.53 26.48 -12.49
C THR A 16 6.90 25.38 -11.64
N CYS A 17 5.93 24.64 -12.18
CA CYS A 17 5.31 23.51 -11.48
C CYS A 17 6.35 22.43 -11.10
N VAL A 18 7.25 22.07 -12.02
CA VAL A 18 8.31 21.09 -11.77
C VAL A 18 9.35 21.63 -10.78
N ARG A 19 9.79 22.89 -10.92
CA ARG A 19 10.73 23.52 -9.97
C ARG A 19 10.13 23.61 -8.57
N TYR A 20 8.85 23.93 -8.46
CA TYR A 20 8.15 23.97 -7.18
C TYR A 20 8.05 22.57 -6.57
N PHE A 21 7.71 21.55 -7.35
CA PHE A 21 7.72 20.16 -6.89
C PHE A 21 9.11 19.74 -6.39
N GLU A 22 10.17 20.03 -7.15
CA GLU A 22 11.55 19.72 -6.75
C GLU A 22 11.92 20.43 -5.43
N HIS A 23 11.56 21.71 -5.29
CA HIS A 23 11.80 22.46 -4.06
C HIS A 23 11.05 21.84 -2.86
N ARG A 24 9.76 21.52 -3.03
CA ARG A 24 8.99 20.82 -1.99
C ARG A 24 9.61 19.49 -1.60
N LEU A 25 10.17 18.75 -2.57
CA LEU A 25 10.81 17.47 -2.33
C LEU A 25 12.12 17.65 -1.54
N LYS A 26 12.93 18.67 -1.85
CA LYS A 26 14.14 19.02 -1.07
C LYS A 26 13.78 19.33 0.39
N CYS A 27 12.79 20.21 0.61
CA CYS A 27 12.33 20.54 1.96
C CYS A 27 11.77 19.31 2.70
N LEU A 28 11.03 18.43 2.00
CA LEU A 28 10.57 17.18 2.60
C LEU A 28 11.76 16.37 3.11
N TRP A 29 12.80 16.19 2.30
CA TRP A 29 13.99 15.42 2.69
C TRP A 29 14.74 16.03 3.88
N GLU A 30 14.84 17.34 3.96
CA GLU A 30 15.42 18.03 5.12
C GLU A 30 14.62 17.72 6.39
N ILE A 31 13.29 17.77 6.31
CA ILE A 31 12.41 17.45 7.45
C ILE A 31 12.51 15.98 7.84
N LEU A 32 12.54 15.06 6.85
CA LEU A 32 12.68 13.63 7.11
C LEU A 32 14.01 13.27 7.79
N SER A 33 15.06 14.06 7.52
CA SER A 33 16.40 13.84 8.09
C SER A 33 16.63 14.60 9.40
N ALA A 34 15.68 15.46 9.81
CA ALA A 34 15.80 16.25 11.03
C ALA A 34 15.68 15.36 12.28
N PRO A 35 16.38 15.67 13.39
CA PRO A 35 16.26 14.93 14.65
C PRO A 35 14.83 14.89 15.22
N CYS A 36 14.07 15.97 15.01
CA CYS A 36 12.65 16.07 15.37
C CYS A 36 11.71 15.68 14.23
N GLY A 37 12.21 14.92 13.25
CA GLY A 37 11.47 14.47 12.08
C GLY A 37 10.34 13.48 12.40
N PRO A 38 9.61 13.02 11.37
CA PRO A 38 8.40 12.20 11.51
C PRO A 38 8.64 10.76 12.00
N PHE A 39 9.91 10.39 12.19
CA PHE A 39 10.32 9.05 12.57
C PHE A 39 10.54 8.88 14.08
N HIS A 40 10.01 9.79 14.91
CA HIS A 40 9.91 9.62 16.37
C HIS A 40 11.21 9.13 17.06
N GLY A 41 12.33 9.77 16.72
CA GLY A 41 13.66 9.47 17.28
C GLY A 41 14.51 8.49 16.47
N TYR A 42 13.96 7.87 15.42
CA TYR A 42 14.75 7.09 14.47
C TYR A 42 15.39 8.00 13.44
N GLU A 43 16.72 8.01 13.39
CA GLU A 43 17.51 8.78 12.42
C GLU A 43 17.38 8.17 11.02
N LEU A 44 17.18 9.00 10.00
CA LEU A 44 17.25 8.56 8.59
C LEU A 44 18.72 8.43 8.19
N GLU A 45 19.23 7.20 8.20
CA GLU A 45 20.63 6.87 7.92
C GLU A 45 20.92 6.90 6.42
N ASP A 46 20.01 6.34 5.62
CA ASP A 46 20.15 6.32 4.17
C ASP A 46 18.79 6.33 3.47
N LYS A 47 18.78 6.67 2.18
CA LYS A 47 17.59 6.61 1.35
C LYS A 47 17.92 6.35 -0.12
N TYR A 48 17.07 5.57 -0.76
CA TYR A 48 16.97 5.52 -2.22
C TYR A 48 15.71 6.24 -2.65
N VAL A 49 15.80 7.11 -3.65
CA VAL A 49 14.66 7.91 -4.15
C VAL A 49 14.65 7.89 -5.66
N ARG A 50 13.48 7.63 -6.23
CA ARG A 50 13.21 7.77 -7.65
C ARG A 50 11.93 8.55 -7.89
N VAL A 51 12.02 9.56 -8.75
CA VAL A 51 10.86 10.32 -9.22
C VAL A 51 10.47 9.81 -10.61
N GLU A 52 9.20 9.44 -10.78
CA GLU A 52 8.62 9.07 -12.07
C GLU A 52 7.48 10.03 -12.40
N PHE A 53 7.52 10.65 -13.57
CA PHE A 53 6.35 11.36 -14.11
C PHE A 53 5.45 10.33 -14.75
N GLN A 54 4.33 10.02 -14.11
CA GLN A 54 3.31 9.19 -14.74
C GLN A 54 2.77 9.92 -15.98
N VAL A 55 2.26 9.16 -16.96
CA VAL A 55 1.66 9.66 -18.22
C VAL A 55 0.59 10.74 -18.00
N ARG A 56 0.07 10.86 -16.77
CA ARG A 56 -0.88 11.89 -16.32
C ARG A 56 -0.23 13.22 -15.87
N GLY A 57 1.08 13.38 -16.06
CA GLY A 57 1.84 14.59 -15.74
C GLY A 57 2.12 14.83 -14.25
N SER A 58 1.64 13.95 -13.36
CA SER A 58 1.87 14.07 -11.92
C SER A 58 3.11 13.28 -11.48
N PRO A 59 4.06 13.91 -10.76
CA PRO A 59 5.22 13.21 -10.25
C PRO A 59 4.83 12.21 -9.16
N HIS A 60 5.41 11.02 -9.22
CA HIS A 60 5.29 9.97 -8.22
C HIS A 60 6.67 9.70 -7.63
N ILE A 61 6.75 9.68 -6.31
CA ILE A 61 7.98 9.43 -5.56
C ILE A 61 7.94 7.99 -5.09
N TYR A 62 8.91 7.21 -5.52
CA TYR A 62 9.22 5.92 -4.92
C TYR A 62 10.46 6.12 -4.04
N ALA A 63 10.36 5.74 -2.78
CA ALA A 63 11.46 5.89 -1.85
C ALA A 63 11.61 4.64 -0.97
N LEU A 64 12.86 4.30 -0.69
CA LEU A 64 13.24 3.35 0.35
C LEU A 64 14.00 4.15 1.40
N LEU A 65 13.56 4.04 2.65
CA LEU A 65 14.10 4.80 3.76
C LEU A 65 14.75 3.84 4.74
N TRP A 66 16.02 4.06 5.04
CA TRP A 66 16.79 3.27 5.98
C TRP A 66 16.88 4.02 7.30
N LEU A 67 16.15 3.53 8.30
CA LEU A 67 16.10 4.14 9.62
C LEU A 67 17.09 3.42 10.55
N LYS A 68 17.99 4.19 11.15
CA LYS A 68 19.02 3.70 12.07
C LYS A 68 18.37 3.02 13.26
N ASN A 69 18.88 1.85 13.64
CA ASN A 69 18.36 1.03 14.74
C ASN A 69 16.88 0.62 14.59
N ALA A 70 16.29 0.71 13.39
CA ALA A 70 14.97 0.12 13.15
C ALA A 70 15.03 -1.40 13.42
N PRO A 71 13.97 -1.97 14.03
CA PRO A 71 13.95 -3.39 14.34
C PRO A 71 13.99 -4.21 13.06
N LYS A 72 14.72 -5.34 13.10
CA LYS A 72 14.80 -6.28 11.99
C LYS A 72 13.86 -7.44 12.27
N TYR A 73 13.04 -7.80 11.28
CA TYR A 73 12.13 -8.92 11.38
C TYR A 73 12.90 -10.25 11.35
N ASP A 74 12.69 -11.07 12.38
CA ASP A 74 13.14 -12.45 12.46
C ASP A 74 11.96 -13.34 12.84
N LYS A 75 11.54 -14.18 11.90
CA LYS A 75 10.40 -15.10 12.05
C LYS A 75 10.54 -16.07 13.22
N ASN A 76 11.76 -16.36 13.66
CA ASN A 76 12.04 -17.32 14.74
C ASN A 76 12.15 -16.66 16.12
N ASN A 77 12.10 -15.32 16.18
CA ASN A 77 12.27 -14.58 17.42
C ASN A 77 11.01 -13.76 17.74
N PRO A 78 10.17 -14.20 18.70
CA PRO A 78 8.95 -13.48 19.08
C PRO A 78 9.18 -12.02 19.51
N GLU A 79 10.28 -11.74 20.20
CA GLU A 79 10.64 -10.38 20.64
C GLU A 79 10.94 -9.46 19.45
N SER A 80 11.58 -9.99 18.40
CA SER A 80 11.79 -9.25 17.15
C SER A 80 10.45 -8.88 16.49
N ILE A 81 9.50 -9.83 16.44
CA ILE A 81 8.17 -9.61 15.85
C ILE A 81 7.44 -8.51 16.60
N GLU A 82 7.45 -8.55 17.93
CA GLU A 82 6.81 -7.54 18.78
C GLU A 82 7.42 -6.15 18.58
N LYS A 83 8.76 -6.04 18.61
CA LYS A 83 9.47 -4.78 18.33
C LYS A 83 9.14 -4.22 16.95
N CYS A 84 9.04 -5.07 15.93
CA CYS A 84 8.62 -4.64 14.59
C CYS A 84 7.18 -4.11 14.58
N ILE A 85 6.24 -4.77 15.28
CA ILE A 85 4.85 -4.32 15.37
C ILE A 85 4.75 -2.97 16.09
N GLU A 86 5.41 -2.80 17.24
CA GLU A 86 5.46 -1.53 17.96
C GLU A 86 6.04 -0.40 17.10
N PHE A 87 7.11 -0.70 16.36
CA PHE A 87 7.72 0.25 15.43
C PHE A 87 6.77 0.66 14.30
N ILE A 88 6.06 -0.30 13.71
CA ILE A 88 5.06 -0.06 12.67
C ILE A 88 3.94 0.83 13.22
N ASP A 89 3.35 0.49 14.36
CA ASP A 89 2.22 1.21 14.94
C ASP A 89 2.61 2.64 15.36
N LYS A 90 3.89 2.87 15.71
CA LYS A 90 4.42 4.21 16.00
C LYS A 90 4.52 5.10 14.76
N LEU A 91 4.85 4.53 13.60
CA LEU A 91 5.21 5.30 12.40
C LEU A 91 4.12 5.33 11.33
N ILE A 92 3.25 4.33 11.30
CA ILE A 92 2.29 4.08 10.24
C ILE A 92 0.89 4.07 10.83
N SER A 93 0.03 4.92 10.26
CA SER A 93 -1.38 5.04 10.61
C SER A 93 -2.26 4.70 9.41
N VAL A 94 -3.45 4.24 9.72
CA VAL A 94 -4.57 4.07 8.77
C VAL A 94 -5.84 4.73 9.27
N ASN A 95 -5.73 5.57 10.31
CA ASN A 95 -6.87 6.19 10.98
C ASN A 95 -7.68 7.01 9.98
N SER A 96 -8.98 6.72 9.89
CA SER A 96 -9.92 7.41 9.00
C SER A 96 -10.50 8.71 9.55
N LYS A 97 -10.43 8.94 10.86
CA LYS A 97 -10.96 10.12 11.56
C LYS A 97 -10.01 10.57 12.70
N PRO A 98 -8.74 10.91 12.43
CA PRO A 98 -7.84 11.46 13.44
C PRO A 98 -8.32 12.85 13.88
N THR A 99 -8.22 13.14 15.17
CA THR A 99 -8.63 14.42 15.76
C THR A 99 -7.70 15.58 15.38
N GLU A 100 -6.45 15.27 15.03
CA GLU A 100 -5.42 16.26 14.75
C GLU A 100 -5.41 16.77 13.30
N PHE A 101 -6.11 16.08 12.38
CA PHE A 101 -6.04 16.38 10.94
C PHE A 101 -7.41 16.58 10.32
N SER A 102 -7.46 17.44 9.29
CA SER A 102 -8.70 17.68 8.55
C SER A 102 -9.10 16.45 7.73
N GLU A 103 -10.42 16.30 7.53
CA GLU A 103 -10.98 15.23 6.69
C GLU A 103 -10.43 15.27 5.26
N GLU A 104 -10.12 16.46 4.74
CA GLU A 104 -9.51 16.65 3.42
C GLU A 104 -8.17 15.92 3.28
N LEU A 105 -7.31 15.97 4.31
CA LEU A 105 -6.00 15.29 4.28
C LEU A 105 -6.16 13.77 4.30
N ILE A 106 -7.12 13.26 5.04
CA ILE A 106 -7.41 11.82 5.11
C ILE A 106 -8.04 11.33 3.81
N ASN A 107 -8.88 12.16 3.20
CA ASN A 107 -9.47 11.87 1.90
C ASN A 107 -8.41 11.77 0.78
N LEU A 108 -7.21 12.35 0.95
CA LEU A 108 -6.07 12.09 0.06
C LEU A 108 -5.54 10.66 0.20
N GLN A 109 -5.64 10.06 1.39
CA GLN A 109 -5.18 8.69 1.65
C GLN A 109 -6.22 7.64 1.26
N ARG A 110 -7.47 8.05 1.04
CA ARG A 110 -8.57 7.16 0.67
C ARG A 110 -8.49 6.75 -0.80
N HIS A 111 -8.27 5.47 -1.04
CA HIS A 111 -8.30 4.88 -2.37
C HIS A 111 -9.71 4.93 -2.96
N LYS A 112 -9.82 5.49 -4.16
CA LYS A 112 -11.03 5.47 -4.98
C LYS A 112 -10.77 4.58 -6.18
N HIS A 113 -11.58 3.53 -6.34
CA HIS A 113 -11.43 2.63 -7.47
C HIS A 113 -11.57 3.40 -8.78
N SER A 114 -10.56 3.26 -9.64
CA SER A 114 -10.51 3.85 -10.98
C SER A 114 -10.20 2.76 -12.01
N HIS A 115 -10.32 3.06 -13.30
CA HIS A 115 -9.99 2.09 -14.35
C HIS A 115 -8.56 1.53 -14.20
N THR A 116 -7.62 2.33 -13.70
CA THR A 116 -6.21 1.92 -13.55
C THR A 116 -5.91 1.00 -12.39
N CYS A 117 -6.80 0.90 -11.40
CA CYS A 117 -6.64 -0.07 -10.33
C CYS A 117 -7.34 -1.39 -10.62
N LYS A 118 -8.21 -1.46 -11.64
CA LYS A 118 -8.93 -2.67 -12.01
C LYS A 118 -7.99 -3.63 -12.75
N LYS A 119 -7.92 -4.88 -12.30
CA LYS A 119 -7.20 -5.98 -12.94
C LYS A 119 -8.19 -7.12 -13.20
N HIS A 120 -8.17 -7.67 -14.41
CA HIS A 120 -8.96 -8.85 -14.75
C HIS A 120 -8.16 -10.11 -14.41
N VAL A 121 -8.72 -10.98 -13.58
CA VAL A 121 -8.14 -12.26 -13.19
C VAL A 121 -9.25 -13.30 -13.22
N ASN A 122 -9.09 -14.36 -14.03
CA ASN A 122 -10.05 -15.48 -14.14
C ASN A 122 -11.51 -15.02 -14.31
N GLY A 123 -11.76 -14.04 -15.20
CA GLY A 123 -13.10 -13.49 -15.44
C GLY A 123 -13.64 -12.54 -14.36
N CYS A 124 -12.89 -12.31 -13.27
CA CYS A 124 -13.26 -11.40 -12.20
C CYS A 124 -12.47 -10.09 -12.27
N ILE A 125 -13.12 -8.97 -11.91
CA ILE A 125 -12.46 -7.68 -11.75
C ILE A 125 -12.04 -7.52 -10.29
N ILE A 126 -10.74 -7.42 -10.05
CA ILE A 126 -10.16 -7.19 -8.72
C ILE A 126 -9.36 -5.89 -8.70
N CYS A 127 -9.13 -5.34 -7.50
CA CYS A 127 -8.19 -4.24 -7.34
C CYS A 127 -6.74 -4.77 -7.38
N ARG A 128 -5.90 -4.17 -8.23
CA ARG A 128 -4.47 -4.47 -8.35
C ARG A 128 -3.69 -4.27 -7.05
N PHE A 129 -4.20 -3.42 -6.16
CA PHE A 129 -3.59 -3.09 -4.87
C PHE A 129 -4.16 -3.94 -3.73
N GLY A 130 -5.13 -4.83 -4.01
CA GLY A 130 -5.76 -5.66 -3.00
C GLY A 130 -6.73 -4.92 -2.08
N ILE A 131 -7.34 -3.82 -2.57
CA ILE A 131 -8.34 -3.03 -1.83
C ILE A 131 -9.75 -3.56 -2.16
N PRO A 132 -10.65 -3.78 -1.17
CA PRO A 132 -10.52 -3.40 0.23
C PRO A 132 -9.50 -4.24 1.00
N TYR A 133 -8.74 -3.58 1.88
CA TYR A 133 -7.87 -4.28 2.83
C TYR A 133 -8.71 -5.07 3.83
N PHE A 134 -8.14 -6.13 4.39
CA PHE A 134 -8.79 -6.92 5.44
C PHE A 134 -8.70 -6.18 6.78
N PRO A 135 -9.83 -5.93 7.49
CA PRO A 135 -9.81 -5.46 8.87
C PRO A 135 -9.01 -6.37 9.80
N MET A 136 -8.37 -5.79 10.80
CA MET A 136 -7.57 -6.51 11.79
C MET A 136 -7.74 -5.86 13.16
N LYS A 137 -7.92 -6.68 14.20
CA LYS A 137 -8.01 -6.22 15.60
C LYS A 137 -6.74 -5.52 16.07
N LYS A 138 -5.59 -6.00 15.63
CA LYS A 138 -4.24 -5.49 15.93
C LYS A 138 -3.33 -5.67 14.72
N THR A 139 -2.22 -4.93 14.69
CA THR A 139 -1.19 -5.12 13.66
C THR A 139 -0.54 -6.48 13.86
N MET A 140 -0.39 -7.23 12.77
CA MET A 140 0.17 -8.57 12.77
C MET A 140 1.12 -8.75 11.60
N ILE A 141 2.20 -9.51 11.82
CA ILE A 141 3.05 -10.01 10.73
C ILE A 141 2.60 -11.45 10.45
N LEU A 142 1.98 -11.66 9.30
CA LEU A 142 1.40 -12.93 8.91
C LEU A 142 2.37 -13.71 8.02
N GLU A 143 2.75 -14.90 8.46
CA GLU A 143 3.54 -15.82 7.67
C GLU A 143 2.66 -16.72 6.79
N PRO A 144 3.16 -17.09 5.59
CA PRO A 144 2.54 -18.13 4.78
C PRO A 144 2.49 -19.44 5.57
N PHE A 145 1.59 -20.33 5.18
CA PHE A 145 1.59 -21.67 5.74
C PHE A 145 2.84 -22.42 5.26
N GLY A 146 3.50 -23.15 6.17
CA GLY A 146 4.64 -23.99 5.81
C GLY A 146 4.25 -25.10 4.84
N ASP A 147 5.24 -25.66 4.15
CA ASP A 147 5.05 -26.67 3.09
C ASP A 147 4.32 -27.93 3.57
N ASP A 148 4.36 -28.20 4.88
CA ASP A 148 3.67 -29.32 5.54
C ASP A 148 2.15 -29.15 5.52
N LYS A 149 1.65 -27.91 5.48
CA LYS A 149 0.22 -27.63 5.51
C LYS A 149 -0.34 -27.50 4.10
N LYS A 150 -0.71 -28.64 3.54
CA LYS A 150 -1.37 -28.72 2.23
C LYS A 150 -2.89 -28.62 2.38
N PHE A 151 -3.46 -27.54 1.87
CA PHE A 151 -4.91 -27.41 1.74
C PHE A 151 -5.42 -28.29 0.60
N THR A 152 -6.43 -29.10 0.89
CA THR A 152 -7.16 -29.88 -0.11
C THR A 152 -7.85 -28.97 -1.13
N LYS A 153 -8.20 -29.50 -2.30
CA LYS A 153 -8.94 -28.76 -3.33
C LYS A 153 -10.26 -28.19 -2.77
N LYS A 154 -10.99 -28.99 -1.99
CA LYS A 154 -12.26 -28.58 -1.37
C LYS A 154 -12.08 -27.42 -0.38
N GLU A 155 -11.10 -27.50 0.51
CA GLU A 155 -10.81 -26.41 1.45
C GLU A 155 -10.42 -25.12 0.73
N ARG A 156 -9.63 -25.21 -0.35
CA ARG A 156 -9.26 -24.02 -1.14
C ARG A 156 -10.48 -23.40 -1.81
N GLU A 157 -11.38 -24.20 -2.36
CA GLU A 157 -12.63 -23.71 -2.96
C GLU A 157 -13.53 -23.02 -1.93
N GLU A 158 -13.65 -23.59 -0.74
CA GLU A 158 -14.42 -23.02 0.36
C GLU A 158 -13.83 -21.70 0.86
N ILE A 159 -12.52 -21.65 1.11
CA ILE A 159 -11.81 -20.43 1.53
C ILE A 159 -11.96 -19.34 0.48
N CYS A 160 -11.89 -19.69 -0.81
CA CYS A 160 -12.03 -18.74 -1.91
C CYS A 160 -13.48 -18.18 -1.98
N LYS A 161 -14.49 -19.01 -1.75
CA LYS A 161 -15.90 -18.57 -1.63
C LYS A 161 -16.08 -17.62 -0.45
N ASN A 162 -15.59 -18.00 0.73
CA ASN A 162 -15.69 -17.19 1.96
C ASN A 162 -15.00 -15.83 1.76
N LYS A 163 -13.82 -15.83 1.13
CA LYS A 163 -13.10 -14.61 0.78
C LYS A 163 -13.90 -13.68 -0.14
N GLN A 164 -14.58 -14.23 -1.15
CA GLN A 164 -15.44 -13.43 -2.03
C GLN A 164 -16.63 -12.81 -1.29
N ILE A 165 -17.23 -13.54 -0.34
CA ILE A 165 -18.31 -13.02 0.52
C ILE A 165 -17.77 -11.86 1.36
N VAL A 166 -16.65 -12.07 2.05
CA VAL A 166 -15.98 -11.05 2.88
C VAL A 166 -15.66 -9.79 2.05
N ILE A 167 -15.06 -9.94 0.87
CA ILE A 167 -14.73 -8.79 0.01
C ILE A 167 -16.00 -8.02 -0.39
N LYS A 168 -17.09 -8.71 -0.74
CA LYS A 168 -18.36 -8.07 -1.10
C LYS A 168 -18.95 -7.29 0.07
N GLU A 169 -18.91 -7.84 1.28
CA GLU A 169 -19.38 -7.14 2.48
C GLU A 169 -18.51 -5.92 2.81
N LEU A 170 -17.18 -6.05 2.72
CA LEU A 170 -16.26 -4.91 2.89
C LEU A 170 -16.48 -3.81 1.84
N GLU A 171 -16.79 -4.17 0.59
CA GLU A 171 -17.14 -3.22 -0.47
C GLU A 171 -18.45 -2.47 -0.20
N LYS A 172 -19.39 -3.06 0.55
CA LYS A 172 -20.60 -2.37 1.03
C LYS A 172 -20.28 -1.44 2.19
N ILE A 173 -19.61 -1.97 3.23
CA ILE A 173 -19.23 -1.23 4.44
C ILE A 173 -18.37 0.00 4.10
N SER A 174 -17.40 -0.16 3.20
CA SER A 174 -16.48 0.92 2.81
C SER A 174 -17.10 2.06 1.99
N ARG A 175 -18.37 1.96 1.62
CA ARG A 175 -19.14 3.07 1.02
C ARG A 175 -19.75 3.97 2.08
N ASP A 176 -19.96 3.45 3.28
CA ASP A 176 -20.47 4.20 4.42
C ASP A 176 -19.28 4.67 5.27
N THR A 177 -18.92 5.95 5.09
CA THR A 177 -17.81 6.58 5.80
C THR A 177 -18.12 6.91 7.26
N ASP A 178 -19.39 6.85 7.65
CA ASP A 178 -19.84 7.10 9.02
C ASP A 178 -20.09 5.83 9.82
N ASN A 179 -19.99 4.67 9.16
CA ASN A 179 -20.00 3.39 9.83
C ASN A 179 -18.85 3.31 10.87
N SER A 180 -19.21 2.91 12.08
CA SER A 180 -18.31 2.73 13.22
C SER A 180 -18.18 1.26 13.64
N LEU A 181 -18.53 0.33 12.75
CA LEU A 181 -18.43 -1.11 12.97
C LEU A 181 -17.03 -1.50 13.47
N THR A 182 -17.00 -2.21 14.59
CA THR A 182 -15.76 -2.76 15.14
C THR A 182 -15.36 -4.06 14.43
N PHE A 183 -14.13 -4.51 14.64
CA PHE A 183 -13.67 -5.80 14.10
C PHE A 183 -14.51 -6.98 14.63
N ASP A 184 -14.84 -6.98 15.93
CA ASP A 184 -15.59 -8.07 16.55
C ASP A 184 -17.05 -8.11 16.05
N GLU A 185 -17.69 -6.94 15.83
CA GLU A 185 -19.02 -6.86 15.20
C GLU A 185 -18.99 -7.27 13.74
N PHE A 186 -17.92 -6.92 13.01
CA PHE A 186 -17.74 -7.35 11.64
C PHE A 186 -17.65 -8.88 11.53
N LEU A 187 -16.88 -9.54 12.40
CA LEU A 187 -16.79 -11.01 12.45
C LEU A 187 -18.15 -11.66 12.72
N LYS A 188 -18.95 -11.09 13.64
CA LYS A 188 -20.33 -11.56 13.88
C LYS A 188 -21.23 -11.38 12.65
N HIS A 189 -21.09 -10.27 11.93
CA HIS A 189 -21.89 -9.99 10.73
C HIS A 189 -21.60 -10.97 9.58
N ILE A 190 -20.36 -11.43 9.45
CA ILE A 190 -19.97 -12.44 8.44
C ILE A 190 -20.05 -13.89 8.94
N ASP A 191 -20.51 -14.10 10.18
CA ASP A 191 -20.61 -15.41 10.84
C ASP A 191 -19.31 -16.23 10.74
N MET A 192 -18.19 -15.64 11.19
CA MET A 192 -16.87 -16.26 11.10
C MET A 192 -16.06 -16.04 12.38
N SER A 193 -15.37 -17.08 12.84
CA SER A 193 -14.41 -16.94 13.95
C SER A 193 -13.16 -16.16 13.53
N GLU A 194 -12.46 -15.55 14.50
CA GLU A 194 -11.20 -14.84 14.23
C GLU A 194 -10.14 -15.80 13.63
N GLU A 195 -10.10 -17.05 14.09
CA GLU A 195 -9.16 -18.06 13.58
C GLU A 195 -9.42 -18.42 12.12
N GLU A 196 -10.68 -18.65 11.73
CA GLU A 196 -11.07 -18.92 10.36
C GLU A 196 -10.80 -17.72 9.45
N TYR A 197 -11.07 -16.52 9.94
CA TYR A 197 -10.80 -15.28 9.23
C TYR A 197 -9.30 -15.11 8.95
N ILE A 198 -8.46 -15.24 9.98
CA ILE A 198 -7.01 -15.13 9.83
C ILE A 198 -6.47 -16.26 8.94
N LYS A 199 -7.00 -17.48 9.05
CA LYS A 199 -6.67 -18.60 8.15
C LYS A 199 -6.97 -18.22 6.70
N MET A 200 -8.14 -17.66 6.41
CA MET A 200 -8.54 -17.20 5.07
C MET A 200 -7.59 -16.13 4.53
N VAL A 201 -7.24 -15.11 5.33
CA VAL A 201 -6.31 -14.05 4.91
C VAL A 201 -4.92 -14.62 4.60
N ARG A 202 -4.47 -15.62 5.36
CA ARG A 202 -3.13 -16.22 5.25
C ARG A 202 -2.95 -17.19 4.07
N VAL A 203 -4.01 -17.86 3.61
CA VAL A 203 -3.92 -18.95 2.62
C VAL A 203 -3.24 -18.55 1.31
N GLU A 204 -3.38 -17.29 0.90
CA GLU A 204 -2.79 -16.78 -0.35
C GLU A 204 -1.43 -16.08 -0.15
N LEU A 205 -0.91 -16.04 1.08
CA LEU A 205 0.41 -15.48 1.32
C LEU A 205 1.47 -16.40 0.74
N ILE A 206 2.37 -15.82 -0.03
CA ILE A 206 3.58 -16.46 -0.56
C ILE A 206 4.80 -16.10 0.32
N LYS A 207 4.73 -14.95 0.99
CA LYS A 207 5.77 -14.41 1.86
C LYS A 207 5.15 -13.71 3.06
N ALA A 208 5.96 -13.51 4.10
CA ALA A 208 5.68 -12.67 5.24
C ALA A 208 5.02 -11.35 4.82
N LYS A 209 3.91 -10.97 5.47
CA LYS A 209 3.20 -9.73 5.16
C LYS A 209 2.70 -9.03 6.42
N VAL A 210 2.92 -7.72 6.49
CA VAL A 210 2.31 -6.86 7.51
C VAL A 210 0.83 -6.67 7.19
N SER A 211 -0.02 -7.02 8.17
CA SER A 211 -1.45 -6.72 8.20
C SER A 211 -1.69 -5.71 9.31
N LEU A 212 -1.89 -4.43 8.94
CA LEU A 212 -2.07 -3.34 9.89
C LEU A 212 -3.39 -3.46 10.66
N LYS A 213 -3.39 -3.05 11.93
CA LYS A 213 -4.60 -2.80 12.71
C LYS A 213 -5.52 -1.89 11.90
N ARG A 214 -6.75 -2.34 11.66
CA ARG A 214 -7.66 -1.64 10.76
C ARG A 214 -9.10 -1.94 11.09
N ALA A 215 -9.90 -0.90 11.28
CA ALA A 215 -11.33 -1.01 11.40
C ALA A 215 -12.02 -1.21 10.02
N PRO A 216 -13.20 -1.84 9.96
CA PRO A 216 -13.99 -2.00 8.73
C PRO A 216 -14.19 -0.73 7.88
N ASN A 217 -14.31 0.45 8.49
CA ASN A 217 -14.45 1.73 7.79
C ASN A 217 -13.12 2.28 7.20
N GLU A 218 -11.99 1.73 7.65
CA GLU A 218 -10.65 2.12 7.22
C GLU A 218 -10.15 1.30 6.04
N VAL A 219 -10.84 0.26 5.57
CA VAL A 219 -10.38 -0.70 4.53
C VAL A 219 -9.98 -0.10 3.18
N ARG A 220 -10.22 1.19 2.96
CA ARG A 220 -9.80 1.94 1.77
C ARG A 220 -8.75 3.02 2.05
N ILE A 221 -8.27 3.17 3.29
CA ILE A 221 -7.24 4.15 3.65
C ILE A 221 -5.87 3.53 3.39
N ASN A 222 -5.05 4.13 2.55
CA ASN A 222 -3.66 3.71 2.40
C ASN A 222 -2.88 3.99 3.69
N ALA A 223 -1.82 3.23 3.91
CA ALA A 223 -0.92 3.43 5.04
C ALA A 223 -0.16 4.74 4.89
N TYR A 224 -0.23 5.62 5.90
CA TYR A 224 0.42 6.93 5.88
C TYR A 224 1.17 7.21 7.18
N ASN A 225 2.13 8.13 7.14
CA ASN A 225 2.72 8.70 8.35
C ASN A 225 2.05 10.06 8.60
N SER A 226 1.48 10.24 9.79
CA SER A 226 0.67 11.41 10.15
C SER A 226 1.40 12.74 9.96
N VAL A 227 2.67 12.81 10.38
CA VAL A 227 3.49 14.02 10.30
C VAL A 227 3.90 14.28 8.84
N MET A 228 4.32 13.25 8.11
CA MET A 228 4.63 13.40 6.68
C MET A 228 3.41 13.88 5.89
N MET A 229 2.23 13.32 6.17
CA MET A 229 0.98 13.67 5.49
C MET A 229 0.60 15.14 5.72
N SER A 230 0.71 15.64 6.95
CA SER A 230 0.33 17.03 7.26
C SER A 230 1.25 18.05 6.58
N LEU A 231 2.53 17.73 6.44
CA LEU A 231 3.54 18.56 5.79
C LEU A 231 3.50 18.47 4.27
N HIS A 232 3.46 17.24 3.72
CA HIS A 232 3.55 17.01 2.28
C HIS A 232 2.18 17.06 1.57
N LYS A 233 1.07 16.82 2.29
CA LYS A 233 -0.30 16.90 1.76
C LYS A 233 -0.49 16.12 0.45
N ALA A 234 0.00 14.89 0.42
CA ALA A 234 -0.12 13.99 -0.73
C ALA A 234 -0.51 12.58 -0.26
N ASN A 235 -1.03 11.78 -1.19
CA ASN A 235 -1.28 10.35 -0.96
C ASN A 235 0.05 9.62 -0.67
N MET A 236 0.01 8.68 0.26
CA MET A 236 1.13 7.81 0.65
C MET A 236 0.68 6.36 0.65
N ASP A 237 1.63 5.44 0.47
CA ASP A 237 1.46 4.00 0.66
C ASP A 237 2.74 3.46 1.30
N ILE A 238 2.84 3.63 2.62
CA ILE A 238 4.03 3.31 3.40
C ILE A 238 3.97 1.85 3.85
N GLN A 239 5.06 1.11 3.62
CA GLN A 239 5.15 -0.30 3.98
C GLN A 239 6.46 -0.56 4.71
N PHE A 240 6.37 -1.32 5.81
CA PHE A 240 7.54 -1.85 6.50
C PHE A 240 8.05 -3.08 5.76
N ILE A 241 9.36 -3.13 5.54
CA ILE A 241 10.01 -4.19 4.75
C ILE A 241 10.46 -5.30 5.70
N LEU A 242 9.84 -6.47 5.54
CA LEU A 242 10.15 -7.66 6.35
C LEU A 242 11.33 -8.47 5.79
N ASP A 243 11.58 -8.37 4.48
CA ASP A 243 12.53 -9.21 3.77
C ASP A 243 13.48 -8.35 2.91
N PRO A 244 14.80 -8.36 3.18
CA PRO A 244 15.80 -7.67 2.36
C PRO A 244 15.77 -8.10 0.89
N TYR A 245 15.46 -9.36 0.59
CA TYR A 245 15.36 -9.83 -0.80
C TYR A 245 14.19 -9.17 -1.52
N ALA A 246 13.02 -9.05 -0.87
CA ALA A 246 11.90 -8.29 -1.40
C ALA A 246 12.26 -6.82 -1.68
N CYS A 247 13.12 -6.21 -0.85
CA CYS A 247 13.65 -4.86 -1.08
C CYS A 247 14.52 -4.79 -2.36
N LEU A 248 15.46 -5.73 -2.50
CA LEU A 248 16.34 -5.80 -3.66
C LEU A 248 15.55 -6.04 -4.95
N MET A 249 14.61 -6.98 -4.94
CA MET A 249 13.73 -7.23 -6.08
C MET A 249 12.90 -6.00 -6.44
N TYR A 250 12.40 -5.28 -5.45
CA TYR A 250 11.72 -4.00 -5.68
C TYR A 250 12.66 -3.00 -6.39
N CYS A 251 13.87 -2.77 -5.87
CA CYS A 251 14.86 -1.91 -6.53
C CYS A 251 15.12 -2.32 -7.99
N ILE A 252 15.36 -3.61 -8.23
CA ILE A 252 15.68 -4.16 -9.55
C ILE A 252 14.49 -3.98 -10.51
N ASP A 253 13.27 -4.28 -10.08
CA ASP A 253 12.06 -4.11 -10.90
C ASP A 253 11.88 -2.65 -11.34
N TYR A 254 12.21 -1.69 -10.47
CA TYR A 254 12.20 -0.28 -10.86
C TYR A 254 13.37 0.04 -11.80
N ILE A 255 14.61 -0.31 -11.47
CA ILE A 255 15.77 -0.03 -12.33
C ILE A 255 15.53 -0.58 -13.75
N SER A 256 15.03 -1.81 -13.86
CA SER A 256 14.73 -2.50 -15.14
C SER A 256 13.41 -2.10 -15.80
N LYS A 257 12.60 -1.21 -15.19
CA LYS A 257 11.27 -0.84 -15.69
C LYS A 257 11.29 -0.30 -17.14
N SER A 258 12.34 0.44 -17.51
CA SER A 258 12.53 0.94 -18.88
C SER A 258 12.75 -0.20 -19.89
N GLU A 259 13.50 -1.23 -19.51
CA GLU A 259 13.79 -2.40 -20.35
C GLU A 259 12.54 -3.26 -20.56
N ASN A 260 11.71 -3.40 -19.52
CA ASN A 260 10.42 -4.10 -19.61
C ASN A 260 9.47 -3.42 -20.60
N GLY A 261 9.47 -2.08 -20.66
CA GLY A 261 8.70 -1.31 -21.64
C GLY A 261 9.18 -1.56 -23.08
N MET A 262 10.49 -1.58 -23.29
CA MET A 262 11.13 -1.85 -24.59
C MET A 262 10.84 -3.27 -25.08
N SER A 263 10.83 -4.27 -24.17
CA SER A 263 10.56 -5.66 -24.51
C SER A 263 9.19 -5.88 -25.15
N LYS A 264 8.17 -5.11 -24.73
CA LYS A 264 6.82 -5.19 -25.32
C LYS A 264 6.80 -4.61 -26.74
N LEU A 265 7.40 -3.44 -26.95
CA LEU A 265 7.53 -2.80 -28.26
C LEU A 265 8.31 -3.68 -29.25
N LEU A 266 9.42 -4.28 -28.79
CA LEU A 266 10.21 -5.20 -29.61
C LEU A 266 9.42 -6.46 -29.99
N ARG A 267 8.61 -7.02 -29.07
CA ARG A 267 7.72 -8.14 -29.37
C ARG A 267 6.62 -7.78 -30.36
N GLU A 268 6.04 -6.58 -30.23
CA GLU A 268 5.03 -6.07 -31.17
C GLU A 268 5.65 -5.87 -32.57
N ALA A 269 6.84 -5.25 -32.68
CA ALA A 269 7.57 -5.10 -33.94
C ALA A 269 7.95 -6.44 -34.58
N LEU A 270 8.41 -7.42 -33.79
CA LEU A 270 8.71 -8.77 -34.29
C LEU A 270 7.45 -9.49 -34.79
N ASN A 271 6.31 -9.33 -34.12
CA ASN A 271 5.05 -9.90 -34.55
C ASN A 271 4.52 -9.23 -35.82
N GLU A 272 4.76 -7.93 -36.01
CA GLU A 272 4.48 -7.26 -37.28
C GLU A 272 5.34 -7.83 -38.39
N LEU A 273 6.67 -7.89 -38.23
CA LEU A 273 7.59 -8.45 -39.23
C LEU A 273 7.21 -9.87 -39.68
N LYS A 274 6.73 -10.71 -38.76
CA LYS A 274 6.23 -12.07 -39.07
C LYS A 274 4.94 -12.12 -39.87
N LYS A 275 4.15 -11.04 -39.91
CA LYS A 275 2.95 -10.93 -40.75
C LYS A 275 3.26 -10.49 -42.18
N TRP A 276 4.46 -9.96 -42.43
CA TRP A 276 4.94 -9.53 -43.74
C TRP A 276 5.78 -10.59 -44.46
N GLN A 277 5.94 -11.79 -43.86
CA GLN A 277 6.48 -13.00 -44.47
C GLN A 277 5.36 -13.99 -44.74
#